data_AF-A0A7W9EID2-F1
#
_entry.id   AF-A0A7W9EID2-F1
#
_cell.length_a   1.000
_cell.length_b   1.000
_cell.length_c   1.000
_cell.angle_alpha   90.00
_cell.angle_beta   90.00
_cell.angle_gamma   90.00
#
_symmetry.space_group_name_H-M   'P 1'
#
loop_
_entity.id
_entity.type
_entity.pdbx_description
1 polymer ?
#
loop_
_entity_poly.entity_id
_entity_poly.type
_entity_poly.pdbx_seq_one_letter_code
_entity_poly.pdbx_strand_id
1 'polypeptide(L)' 'MPANRVVVELLYVASGVLAAFAIGWAAAWAYPVGRANIWLVTYVSAAVVVLLGIRPVLRAIRGETK' A
#
# COMPACT_ATOMS: atom_id res chain seq x y z
N MET A 1 -0.62 23.46 -3.96
CA MET A 1 -1.69 22.52 -3.52
C MET A 1 -1.75 22.52 -1.99
N PRO A 2 -2.93 22.52 -1.35
CA PRO A 2 -2.99 22.53 0.11
C PRO A 2 -2.40 21.21 0.62
N ALA A 3 -1.41 21.30 1.52
CA ALA A 3 -0.67 20.18 2.10
C ALA A 3 -1.59 19.03 2.58
N ASN A 4 -2.81 19.36 2.97
CA ASN A 4 -3.87 18.48 3.43
C ASN A 4 -4.20 17.35 2.44
N ARG A 5 -4.15 17.60 1.12
CA ARG A 5 -4.52 16.57 0.12
C ARG A 5 -3.46 15.46 0.01
N VAL A 6 -2.19 15.83 0.11
CA VAL A 6 -1.05 14.90 0.10
C VAL A 6 -1.08 14.01 1.36
N VAL A 7 -1.43 14.58 2.51
CA VAL A 7 -1.59 13.82 3.77
C VAL A 7 -2.72 12.79 3.62
N VAL A 8 -3.87 13.19 3.05
CA VAL A 8 -4.98 12.25 2.81
C VAL A 8 -4.58 11.15 1.84
N GLU A 9 -3.86 11.46 0.76
CA GLU A 9 -3.34 10.46 -0.16
C GLU A 9 -2.39 9.47 0.54
N LEU A 10 -1.50 9.97 1.39
CA LEU A 10 -0.60 9.14 2.17
C LEU A 10 -1.35 8.22 3.14
N LEU A 11 -2.42 8.73 3.78
CA LEU A 11 -3.28 7.93 4.64
C LEU A 11 -4.01 6.82 3.87
N TYR A 12 -4.43 7.07 2.63
CA TYR A 12 -5.03 6.04 1.77
C TYR A 12 -4.03 4.96 1.35
N VAL A 13 -2.79 5.33 1.06
CA VAL A 13 -1.72 4.36 0.78
C VAL A 13 -1.42 3.53 2.03
N ALA A 14 -1.30 4.20 3.18
CA ALA A 14 -1.05 3.53 4.46
C ALA A 14 -2.20 2.56 4.82
N SER A 15 -3.46 2.96 4.62
CA SER A 15 -4.61 2.09 4.88
C SER A 15 -4.66 0.88 3.94
N GLY A 16 -4.30 1.05 2.66
CA GLY A 16 -4.18 -0.07 1.71
C GLY A 16 -3.10 -1.07 2.11
N VAL A 17 -1.95 -0.60 2.58
CA VAL A 17 -0.87 -1.47 3.09
C VAL A 17 -1.31 -2.20 4.36
N LEU A 18 -1.93 -1.49 5.30
CA LEU A 18 -2.46 -2.10 6.54
C LEU A 18 -3.52 -3.17 6.24
N ALA A 19 -4.43 -2.90 5.28
CA ALA A 19 -5.43 -3.87 4.85
C ALA A 19 -4.78 -5.12 4.24
N ALA A 20 -3.77 -4.96 3.39
CA ALA A 20 -3.04 -6.09 2.81
C ALA A 20 -2.38 -6.96 3.90
N PHE A 21 -1.76 -6.33 4.89
CA PHE A 21 -1.15 -7.02 6.03
C PHE A 21 -2.19 -7.73 6.92
N ALA A 22 -3.33 -7.10 7.18
CA ALA A 22 -4.40 -7.71 7.97
C ALA A 22 -4.95 -8.98 7.29
N ILE A 23 -5.16 -8.92 5.97
CA ILE A 23 -5.62 -10.07 5.18
C ILE A 23 -4.55 -11.16 5.15
N GLY A 24 -3.29 -10.79 4.92
CA GLY A 24 -2.15 -11.73 4.95
C GLY A 24 -2.01 -12.44 6.29
N TRP A 25 -2.15 -11.69 7.39
CA TRP A 25 -2.11 -12.21 8.74
C TRP A 25 -3.27 -13.19 9.00
N ALA A 26 -4.50 -12.79 8.66
CA ALA A 26 -5.68 -13.64 8.81
C ALA A 26 -5.56 -14.95 8.00
N ALA A 27 -5.08 -14.85 6.76
CA ALA A 27 -4.85 -16.02 5.91
C ALA A 27 -3.74 -16.94 6.46
N ALA A 28 -2.64 -16.36 6.95
CA ALA A 28 -1.53 -17.10 7.54
C ALA A 28 -1.93 -17.85 8.83
N TRP A 29 -2.89 -17.29 9.59
CA TRP A 29 -3.46 -17.91 10.78
C TRP A 29 -4.40 -19.07 10.42
N ALA A 30 -5.20 -18.91 9.36
CA ALA A 30 -6.14 -19.93 8.89
C ALA A 30 -5.46 -21.13 8.20
N TYR A 31 -4.38 -20.90 7.44
CA TYR A 31 -3.72 -21.96 6.66
C TYR A 31 -2.19 -21.97 6.86
N PRO A 32 -1.71 -22.60 7.95
CA PRO A 32 -0.31 -22.51 8.36
C PRO A 32 0.69 -23.19 7.40
N VAL A 33 0.24 -24.19 6.62
CA VAL A 33 1.08 -24.94 5.66
C VAL A 33 1.46 -24.08 4.44
N GLY A 34 0.60 -23.12 4.06
CA GLY A 34 0.82 -22.21 2.94
C GLY A 34 1.44 -20.87 3.31
N ARG A 35 1.92 -20.70 4.56
CA ARG A 35 2.37 -19.40 5.10
C ARG A 35 3.36 -18.67 4.20
N ALA A 36 4.33 -19.38 3.62
CA ALA A 36 5.34 -18.78 2.75
C ALA A 36 4.73 -18.09 1.52
N ASN A 37 3.79 -18.76 0.85
CA ASN A 37 3.10 -18.19 -0.32
C ASN A 37 2.17 -17.03 0.06
N ILE A 38 1.48 -17.16 1.21
CA ILE A 38 0.60 -16.11 1.73
C ILE A 38 1.40 -14.84 1.98
N TRP A 39 2.51 -14.95 2.71
CA TRP A 39 3.38 -13.80 2.98
C TRP A 39 3.98 -13.21 1.71
N LEU A 40 4.39 -14.05 0.74
CA LEU A 40 4.90 -13.57 -0.55
C LEU A 40 3.84 -12.71 -1.26
N VAL A 41 2.60 -13.20 -1.36
CA VAL A 41 1.51 -12.44 -1.99
C VAL A 41 1.19 -11.18 -1.21
N THR A 42 1.20 -11.22 0.13
CA THR A 42 1.00 -10.05 0.98
C THR A 42 2.07 -8.98 0.74
N TYR A 43 3.35 -9.36 0.70
CA TYR A 43 4.44 -8.41 0.42
C TYR A 43 4.36 -7.85 -1.00
N VAL A 44 4.07 -8.67 -2.00
CA VAL A 44 3.89 -8.23 -3.38
C VAL A 44 2.70 -7.25 -3.49
N SER A 45 1.59 -7.56 -2.85
CA SER A 45 0.39 -6.70 -2.86
C SER A 45 0.67 -5.37 -2.16
N ALA A 46 1.34 -5.39 -1.00
CA ALA A 46 1.76 -4.18 -0.30
C ALA A 46 2.72 -3.33 -1.16
N ALA A 47 3.67 -3.95 -1.86
CA ALA A 47 4.57 -3.25 -2.77
C ALA A 47 3.82 -2.58 -3.94
N VAL A 48 2.81 -3.26 -4.51
CA VAL A 48 1.95 -2.67 -5.56
C VAL A 48 1.17 -1.47 -5.04
N VAL A 49 0.58 -1.57 -3.85
CA VAL A 49 -0.14 -0.44 -3.21
C VAL A 49 0.79 0.76 -3.04
N VAL A 50 2.01 0.54 -2.55
CA VAL A 50 3.02 1.60 -2.40
C VAL A 50 3.41 2.19 -3.76
N LEU A 51 3.65 1.37 -4.78
CA LEU A 51 3.99 1.82 -6.13
C LEU A 51 2.89 2.69 -6.76
N LEU A 52 1.62 2.32 -6.56
CA LEU A 52 0.49 3.13 -7.00
C LEU A 52 0.40 4.45 -6.23
N GLY A 53 0.71 4.42 -4.94
CA GLY A 53 0.78 5.59 -4.06
C GLY A 53 1.93 6.56 -4.33
N ILE A 54 3.03 6.10 -4.93
CA ILE A 54 4.19 6.93 -5.26
C ILE A 54 3.89 7.86 -6.45
N ARG A 55 2.98 7.50 -7.36
CA ARG A 55 2.63 8.32 -8.54
C ARG A 55 2.17 9.75 -8.21
N PRO A 56 1.27 10.01 -7.25
CA PRO A 56 0.91 11.37 -6.86
C PRO A 56 2.07 12.14 -6.23
N VAL A 57 2.94 11.47 -5.46
CA VAL A 57 4.16 12.08 -4.89
C VAL A 57 5.12 12.49 -6.00
N LEU A 58 5.34 11.62 -6.99
CA LEU A 58 6.17 11.92 -8.16
C LEU A 58 5.60 13.06 -9.00
N ARG A 59 4.27 13.15 -9.17
CA ARG A 59 3.62 14.28 -9.84
C ARG A 59 3.79 15.59 -9.07
N ALA A 60 3.68 15.56 -7.75
CA ALA A 60 3.90 16.72 -6.89
C ALA A 60 5.35 17.21 -6.94
N ILE A 61 6.33 16.28 -6.97
CA ILE A 61 7.76 16.61 -7.08
C ILE A 61 8.10 17.14 -8.48
N ARG A 62 7.48 16.62 -9.53
CA ARG A 62 7.79 17.00 -10.92
C ARG A 62 7.20 18.35 -11.32
N GLY A 63 6.47 19.04 -10.43
CA GLY A 63 5.94 20.38 -10.67
C GLY A 63 4.90 20.44 -11.79
N GLU A 64 4.35 19.30 -12.23
CA GLU A 64 3.23 19.21 -13.17
C GLU A 64 1.93 19.61 -12.45
N THR A 65 1.88 20.89 -12.09
CA THR A 65 0.67 21.61 -11.72
C THR A 65 -0.06 21.89 -13.02
N LYS A 66 -1.08 21.09 -13.32
CA LYS A 66 -2.10 21.45 -14.31
C LYS A 66 -3.38 21.83 -13.59
#